data_AF-A0A4D6LQU4-F1
#
_entry.id   AF-A0A4D6LQU4-F1
#
_cell.length_a   1.000
_cell.length_b   1.000
_cell.length_c   1.000
_cell.angle_alpha   90.00
_cell.angle_beta   90.00
_cell.angle_gamma   90.00
#
_symmetry.space_group_name_H-M   'P 1'
#
loop_
_entity.id
_entity.type
_entity.pdbx_description
1 polymer ?
#
loop_
_entity_poly.entity_id
_entity_poly.type
_entity_poly.pdbx_seq_one_letter_code
_entity_poly.pdbx_strand_id
1 'polypeptide(L)'
;MNGYEGKQLSSWMRSSIVLRDLVKVKLWNCENCEELPPFGKLPHLKRLELSGMKNVKCIDGGTYEGVEEKAFPSLEKLRVDNLPNLERLLRDERVEMVPHLFELRIERVSNLKCPRLPAVEKLDARGIGEAASFMEVVGNTACLKTLTIEYIKGVVVLPDQFSRVEEDSTTDVNVCHS
;
A
#
# COMPACT_ATOMS: atom_id res chain seq x y z
N MET A 1 7.46 15.60 3.21
CA MET A 1 7.14 16.26 4.50
C MET A 1 7.55 15.31 5.62
N ASN A 2 8.09 15.85 6.71
CA ASN A 2 8.51 15.08 7.88
C ASN A 2 8.05 15.81 9.15
N GLY A 3 7.46 15.10 10.12
CA GLY A 3 7.17 15.65 11.45
C GLY A 3 5.98 16.62 11.51
N TYR A 4 4.97 16.49 10.64
CA TYR A 4 3.79 17.36 10.72
C TYR A 4 2.93 17.00 11.93
N GLU A 5 2.73 17.96 12.81
CA GLU A 5 2.03 17.77 14.10
C GLU A 5 0.52 18.00 14.03
N GLY A 6 -0.01 18.47 12.89
CA GLY A 6 -1.43 18.70 12.74
C GLY A 6 -2.22 17.40 12.54
N LYS A 7 -3.47 17.40 13.00
CA LYS A 7 -4.39 16.25 12.84
C LYS A 7 -4.81 16.00 11.39
N GLN A 8 -4.96 17.09 10.63
CA GLN A 8 -5.29 17.06 9.22
C GLN A 8 -4.21 17.79 8.45
N LEU A 9 -3.79 17.22 7.32
CA LEU A 9 -2.89 17.92 6.41
C LEU A 9 -3.56 19.20 5.91
N SER A 10 -2.74 20.22 5.65
CA SER A 10 -3.19 21.54 5.21
C SER A 10 -4.15 21.45 4.03
N SER A 11 -5.14 22.35 3.97
CA SER A 11 -6.22 22.34 2.96
C SER A 11 -5.70 22.34 1.52
N TRP A 12 -4.58 23.00 1.24
CA TRP A 12 -3.96 22.99 -0.09
C TRP A 12 -3.56 21.58 -0.55
N MET A 13 -3.20 20.67 0.38
CA MET A 13 -2.88 19.28 0.05
C MET A 13 -4.13 18.45 -0.32
N ARG A 14 -5.34 18.96 -0.03
CA ARG A 14 -6.60 18.32 -0.43
C ARG A 14 -7.12 18.82 -1.78
N SER A 15 -6.46 19.82 -2.38
CA SER A 15 -6.83 20.35 -3.70
C SER A 15 -6.14 19.56 -4.81
N SER A 16 -6.91 18.76 -5.55
CA SER A 16 -6.43 18.03 -6.73
C SER A 16 -5.93 18.95 -7.84
N ILE A 17 -6.44 20.18 -7.91
CA ILE A 17 -5.99 21.20 -8.88
C ILE A 17 -4.57 21.66 -8.54
N VAL A 18 -4.30 21.95 -7.26
CA VAL A 18 -2.97 22.39 -6.80
C VAL A 18 -1.95 21.26 -6.93
N LEU A 19 -2.37 20.02 -6.71
CA LEU A 19 -1.50 18.85 -6.74
C LEU A 19 -1.52 18.08 -8.07
N ARG A 20 -2.11 18.64 -9.13
CA ARG A 20 -2.37 17.93 -10.40
C ARG A 20 -1.14 17.23 -10.97
N ASP A 21 -0.01 17.93 -10.97
CA ASP A 21 1.25 17.47 -11.58
C ASP A 21 2.17 16.74 -10.59
N LEU A 22 1.65 16.41 -9.39
CA LEU A 22 2.46 15.81 -8.36
C LEU A 22 2.75 14.34 -8.69
N VAL A 23 4.03 14.04 -8.95
CA VAL A 23 4.47 12.69 -9.31
C VAL A 23 4.86 11.84 -8.09
N LYS A 24 5.24 12.49 -6.99
CA LYS A 24 5.77 11.81 -5.80
C LYS A 24 5.35 12.48 -4.50
N VAL A 25 4.84 11.69 -3.56
CA VAL A 25 4.51 12.10 -2.20
C VAL A 25 5.33 11.28 -1.20
N LYS A 26 5.91 11.97 -0.22
CA LYS A 26 6.59 11.36 0.93
C LYS A 26 6.10 12.03 2.21
N LEU A 27 5.47 11.28 3.11
CA LEU A 27 5.03 11.76 4.42
C LEU A 27 5.64 10.89 5.50
N TRP A 28 6.49 11.48 6.33
CA TRP A 28 7.20 10.76 7.40
C TRP A 28 6.87 11.36 8.77
N ASN A 29 6.72 10.52 9.78
CA ASN A 29 6.55 10.89 11.18
C ASN A 29 5.45 11.95 11.42
N CYS A 30 4.37 11.89 10.63
CA CYS A 30 3.21 12.76 10.78
C CYS A 30 2.23 12.10 11.75
N GLU A 31 2.67 11.86 12.98
CA GLU A 31 2.02 10.93 13.92
C GLU A 31 0.60 11.32 14.31
N ASN A 32 0.33 12.62 14.39
CA ASN A 32 -0.98 13.14 14.75
C ASN A 32 -1.97 13.09 13.58
N CYS A 33 -1.50 12.85 12.35
CA CYS A 33 -2.34 12.82 11.16
C CYS A 33 -3.34 11.65 11.22
N GLU A 34 -4.63 11.98 11.29
CA GLU A 34 -5.73 11.01 11.37
C GLU A 34 -6.23 10.63 9.96
N GLU A 35 -6.13 11.56 9.01
CA GLU A 35 -6.63 11.40 7.64
C GLU A 35 -5.66 11.95 6.61
N LEU A 36 -5.44 11.15 5.56
CA LEU A 36 -4.71 11.57 4.38
C LEU A 36 -5.62 12.31 3.39
N PRO A 37 -5.08 13.24 2.61
CA PRO A 37 -5.73 13.75 1.40
C PRO A 37 -6.07 12.61 0.43
N PRO A 38 -7.05 12.82 -0.48
CA PRO A 38 -7.44 11.82 -1.47
C PRO A 38 -6.39 11.72 -2.59
N PHE A 39 -5.21 11.17 -2.27
CA PHE A 39 -4.09 11.02 -3.20
C PHE A 39 -4.44 10.18 -4.42
N GLY A 40 -5.44 9.30 -4.34
CA GLY A 40 -5.92 8.51 -5.45
C GLY A 40 -6.62 9.33 -6.54
N LYS A 41 -6.97 10.59 -6.28
CA LYS A 41 -7.47 11.51 -7.32
C LYS A 41 -6.35 12.21 -8.10
N LEU A 42 -5.08 12.01 -7.74
CA LEU A 42 -3.97 12.67 -8.42
C LEU A 42 -3.61 11.91 -9.71
N PRO A 43 -3.75 12.54 -10.89
CA PRO A 43 -3.64 11.84 -12.17
C PRO A 43 -2.22 11.41 -12.52
N HIS A 44 -1.20 12.06 -11.94
CA HIS A 44 0.21 11.84 -12.30
C HIS A 44 1.05 11.26 -11.15
N LEU A 45 0.42 10.93 -10.01
CA LEU A 45 1.12 10.39 -8.86
C LEU A 45 1.63 8.98 -9.13
N LYS A 46 2.95 8.84 -9.26
CA LYS A 46 3.63 7.55 -9.49
C LYS A 46 4.15 6.90 -8.22
N ARG A 47 4.47 7.68 -7.19
CA ARG A 47 5.11 7.17 -5.97
C ARG A 47 4.50 7.76 -4.71
N LEU A 48 4.03 6.89 -3.82
CA LEU A 48 3.51 7.25 -2.51
C LEU A 48 4.30 6.52 -1.43
N GLU A 49 4.97 7.28 -0.56
CA GLU A 49 5.74 6.73 0.56
C GLU A 49 5.22 7.34 1.87
N LEU A 50 4.70 6.50 2.76
CA LEU A 50 4.12 6.87 4.04
C LEU A 50 4.87 6.15 5.16
N SER A 51 5.34 6.89 6.16
CA SER A 51 6.01 6.28 7.31
C SER A 51 5.69 6.98 8.64
N GLY A 52 5.54 6.21 9.72
CA GLY A 52 5.38 6.74 11.07
C GLY A 52 4.09 7.55 11.25
N MET A 53 2.95 7.02 10.77
CA MET A 53 1.64 7.69 10.80
C MET A 53 0.63 6.85 11.59
N LYS A 54 0.78 6.82 12.92
CA LYS A 54 0.07 5.89 13.80
C LYS A 54 -1.46 6.02 13.81
N ASN A 55 -2.02 7.19 13.49
CA ASN A 55 -3.47 7.39 13.53
C ASN A 55 -4.18 7.16 12.18
N VAL A 56 -3.44 6.94 11.09
CA VAL A 56 -4.02 6.72 9.76
C VAL A 56 -4.59 5.32 9.66
N LYS A 57 -5.87 5.23 9.29
CA LYS A 57 -6.59 3.95 9.08
C LYS A 57 -6.81 3.57 7.63
N CYS A 58 -6.76 4.56 6.72
CA CYS A 58 -7.07 4.39 5.30
C CYS A 58 -6.11 5.23 4.48
N ILE A 59 -5.47 4.64 3.45
CA ILE A 59 -4.53 5.40 2.59
C ILE A 59 -5.29 6.42 1.75
N ASP A 60 -6.41 6.00 1.16
CA ASP A 60 -7.28 6.89 0.40
C ASP A 60 -8.76 6.67 0.78
N GLY A 61 -9.33 7.69 1.40
CA GLY A 61 -10.74 7.74 1.77
C GLY A 61 -11.63 8.43 0.73
N GLY A 62 -11.11 8.70 -0.48
CA GLY A 62 -11.84 9.37 -1.54
C GLY A 62 -13.01 8.53 -2.07
N THR A 63 -14.06 9.19 -2.50
CA THR A 63 -15.13 8.57 -3.30
C THR A 63 -14.84 8.77 -4.78
N TYR A 64 -15.14 7.72 -5.56
CA TYR A 64 -14.97 7.67 -7.00
C TYR A 64 -16.33 7.26 -7.56
N GLU A 65 -16.97 8.13 -8.33
CA GLU A 65 -18.37 7.96 -8.75
C GLU A 65 -18.49 7.54 -10.21
N GLY A 66 -17.49 7.85 -11.03
CA GLY A 66 -17.44 7.39 -12.41
C GLY A 66 -17.23 5.88 -12.51
N VAL A 67 -17.94 5.22 -13.40
CA VAL A 67 -17.78 3.77 -13.67
C VAL A 67 -16.33 3.47 -14.14
N GLU A 68 -15.75 4.37 -14.91
CA GLU A 68 -14.36 4.29 -15.40
C GLU A 68 -13.37 5.00 -14.48
N GLU A 69 -13.84 5.68 -13.43
CA GLU A 69 -12.98 6.42 -12.52
C GLU A 69 -12.24 5.46 -11.60
N LYS A 70 -10.92 5.37 -11.80
CA LYS A 70 -10.01 4.58 -10.97
C LYS A 70 -9.32 5.46 -9.95
N ALA A 71 -9.06 4.89 -8.77
CA ALA A 71 -8.12 5.49 -7.84
C ALA A 71 -6.71 5.33 -8.40
N PHE A 72 -5.81 6.24 -8.04
CA PHE A 72 -4.38 6.10 -8.32
C PHE A 72 -4.08 5.71 -9.78
N PRO A 73 -4.59 6.45 -10.80
CA PRO A 73 -4.51 6.05 -12.21
C PRO A 73 -3.09 6.05 -12.79
N SER A 74 -2.06 6.39 -12.01
CA SER A 74 -0.65 6.33 -12.42
C SER A 74 0.27 5.81 -11.32
N LEU A 75 -0.26 5.31 -10.19
CA LEU A 75 0.57 4.91 -9.06
C LEU A 75 1.31 3.62 -9.41
N GLU A 76 2.63 3.72 -9.42
CA GLU A 76 3.54 2.62 -9.75
C GLU A 76 4.12 1.98 -8.49
N LYS A 77 4.43 2.78 -7.47
CA LYS A 77 5.08 2.33 -6.23
C LYS A 77 4.36 2.84 -4.98
N LEU A 78 4.02 1.93 -4.08
CA LEU A 78 3.47 2.22 -2.77
C LEU A 78 4.38 1.65 -1.68
N ARG A 79 4.82 2.51 -0.76
CA ARG A 79 5.49 2.10 0.48
C ARG A 79 4.69 2.58 1.68
N VAL A 80 4.33 1.64 2.54
CA VAL A 80 3.80 1.92 3.88
C VAL A 80 4.70 1.31 4.93
N ASP A 81 5.10 2.11 5.90
CA ASP A 81 6.03 1.71 6.94
C ASP A 81 5.61 2.24 8.31
N ASN A 82 5.42 1.38 9.31
CA ASN A 82 5.07 1.80 10.67
C ASN A 82 3.77 2.63 10.70
N LEU A 83 2.73 2.08 10.08
CA LEU A 83 1.34 2.54 10.19
C LEU A 83 0.54 1.48 10.97
N PRO A 84 0.70 1.38 12.30
CA PRO A 84 0.18 0.27 13.11
C PRO A 84 -1.35 0.15 13.12
N ASN A 85 -2.09 1.26 12.90
CA ASN A 85 -3.55 1.28 12.86
C ASN A 85 -4.10 1.36 11.43
N LEU A 86 -3.27 1.15 10.41
CA LEU A 86 -3.77 1.03 9.04
C LEU A 86 -4.71 -0.16 8.96
N GLU A 87 -5.84 0.00 8.27
CA GLU A 87 -6.83 -1.07 8.11
C GLU A 87 -7.03 -1.39 6.62
N ARG A 88 -6.94 -0.39 5.74
CA ARG A 88 -7.28 -0.53 4.32
C ARG A 88 -6.49 0.41 3.41
N LEU A 89 -6.23 -0.02 2.18
CA LEU A 89 -5.62 0.81 1.13
C LEU A 89 -6.65 1.80 0.56
N LEU A 90 -7.80 1.31 0.14
CA LEU A 90 -8.92 2.11 -0.37
C LEU A 90 -10.16 1.91 0.50
N ARG A 91 -10.99 2.96 0.59
CA ARG A 91 -12.37 2.81 1.04
C ARG A 91 -13.28 2.23 -0.06
N ASP A 92 -12.99 2.53 -1.32
CA ASP A 92 -13.74 2.02 -2.47
C ASP A 92 -13.36 0.55 -2.76
N GLU A 93 -14.34 -0.33 -2.74
CA GLU A 93 -14.19 -1.79 -2.89
C GLU A 93 -14.44 -2.27 -4.33
N ARG A 94 -14.62 -1.35 -5.29
CA ARG A 94 -14.75 -1.72 -6.70
C ARG A 94 -13.50 -2.42 -7.21
N VAL A 95 -13.68 -3.21 -8.27
CA VAL A 95 -12.63 -4.05 -8.83
C VAL A 95 -11.64 -3.19 -9.63
N GLU A 96 -10.36 -3.55 -9.55
CA GLU A 96 -9.27 -2.93 -10.33
C GLU A 96 -9.19 -1.41 -10.14
N MET A 97 -9.36 -0.96 -8.89
CA MET A 97 -9.28 0.46 -8.55
C MET A 97 -7.85 1.00 -8.53
N VAL A 98 -6.83 0.14 -8.58
CA VAL A 98 -5.40 0.54 -8.56
C VAL A 98 -4.66 -0.17 -9.71
N PRO A 99 -4.88 0.23 -10.97
CA PRO A 99 -4.53 -0.58 -12.14
C PRO A 99 -3.03 -0.67 -12.46
N HIS A 100 -2.20 0.25 -11.95
CA HIS A 100 -0.79 0.37 -12.35
C HIS A 100 0.23 0.11 -11.23
N LEU A 101 -0.24 -0.26 -10.04
CA LEU A 101 0.66 -0.50 -8.91
C LEU A 101 1.50 -1.74 -9.21
N PHE A 102 2.80 -1.56 -9.40
CA PHE A 102 3.72 -2.65 -9.74
C PHE A 102 4.56 -3.11 -8.55
N GLU A 103 4.86 -2.19 -7.61
CA GLU A 103 5.69 -2.46 -6.43
C GLU A 103 4.96 -2.01 -5.16
N LEU A 104 4.73 -2.97 -4.26
CA LEU A 104 4.12 -2.75 -2.96
C LEU A 104 5.10 -3.15 -1.86
N ARG A 105 5.46 -2.21 -1.00
CA ARG A 105 6.27 -2.46 0.20
C ARG A 105 5.46 -2.17 1.46
N ILE A 106 5.36 -3.16 2.34
CA ILE A 106 4.62 -3.11 3.59
C ILE A 106 5.60 -3.46 4.73
N GLU A 107 5.81 -2.53 5.65
CA GLU A 107 6.75 -2.70 6.74
C GLU A 107 6.10 -2.31 8.07
N ARG A 108 6.17 -3.16 9.10
CA ARG A 108 5.62 -2.87 10.44
C ARG A 108 4.15 -2.42 10.39
N VAL A 109 3.34 -3.13 9.60
CA VAL A 109 1.88 -2.96 9.52
C VAL A 109 1.22 -4.23 10.05
N SER A 110 0.23 -4.06 10.92
CA SER A 110 -0.41 -5.19 11.61
C SER A 110 -1.55 -5.78 10.81
N ASN A 111 -2.35 -4.93 10.16
CA ASN A 111 -3.52 -5.33 9.38
C ASN A 111 -3.61 -4.41 8.15
N LEU A 112 -3.87 -4.97 6.98
CA LEU A 112 -4.05 -4.23 5.74
C LEU A 112 -4.93 -5.03 4.79
N LYS A 113 -6.09 -4.46 4.48
CA LYS A 113 -6.94 -4.92 3.38
C LYS A 113 -6.61 -4.16 2.10
N CYS A 114 -6.41 -4.90 1.02
CA CYS A 114 -6.15 -4.34 -0.29
C CYS A 114 -7.32 -4.69 -1.24
N PRO A 115 -7.65 -3.80 -2.20
CA PRO A 115 -8.44 -4.21 -3.36
C PRO A 115 -7.64 -5.21 -4.19
N ARG A 116 -8.23 -5.77 -5.25
CA ARG A 116 -7.45 -6.51 -6.26
C ARG A 116 -6.34 -5.62 -6.83
N LEU A 117 -5.13 -6.17 -6.89
CA LEU A 117 -3.91 -5.53 -7.33
C LEU A 117 -3.37 -6.28 -8.58
N PRO A 118 -3.99 -6.07 -9.75
CA PRO A 118 -3.71 -6.89 -10.93
C PRO A 118 -2.28 -6.71 -11.48
N ALA A 119 -1.65 -5.56 -11.25
CA ALA A 119 -0.34 -5.23 -11.82
C ALA A 119 0.84 -5.43 -10.85
N VAL A 120 0.61 -5.85 -9.59
CA VAL A 120 1.70 -5.98 -8.62
C VAL A 120 2.57 -7.16 -8.99
N GLU A 121 3.81 -6.87 -9.37
CA GLU A 121 4.85 -7.86 -9.66
C GLU A 121 5.84 -8.02 -8.51
N LYS A 122 6.00 -6.99 -7.66
CA LYS A 122 6.94 -6.99 -6.54
C LYS A 122 6.23 -6.67 -5.24
N LEU A 123 6.30 -7.60 -4.29
CA LEU A 123 5.79 -7.43 -2.94
C LEU A 123 6.92 -7.62 -1.93
N ASP A 124 7.11 -6.65 -1.04
CA ASP A 124 8.12 -6.70 0.02
C ASP A 124 7.41 -6.47 1.35
N ALA A 125 7.35 -7.51 2.19
CA ALA A 125 6.64 -7.50 3.46
C ALA A 125 7.57 -7.77 4.64
N ARG A 126 7.70 -6.81 5.56
CA ARG A 126 8.64 -6.89 6.68
C ARG A 126 7.99 -6.57 8.02
N GLY A 127 8.33 -7.34 9.07
CA GLY A 127 7.87 -7.04 10.42
C GLY A 127 6.35 -7.11 10.58
N ILE A 128 5.68 -8.05 9.89
CA ILE A 128 4.22 -8.19 9.92
C ILE A 128 3.80 -8.96 11.18
N GLY A 129 2.87 -8.39 11.93
CA GLY A 129 2.37 -8.96 13.19
C GLY A 129 1.35 -10.08 12.99
N GLU A 130 0.53 -10.02 11.94
CA GLU A 130 -0.56 -10.96 11.66
C GLU A 130 -0.42 -11.52 10.24
N ALA A 131 0.01 -12.78 10.14
CA ALA A 131 0.21 -13.46 8.85
C ALA A 131 -1.06 -13.47 7.97
N ALA A 132 -2.24 -13.64 8.56
CA ALA A 132 -3.51 -13.75 7.83
C ALA A 132 -3.79 -12.52 6.96
N SER A 133 -3.56 -11.32 7.48
CA SER A 133 -3.76 -10.09 6.72
C SER A 133 -2.80 -9.97 5.54
N PHE A 134 -1.54 -10.35 5.73
CA PHE A 134 -0.57 -10.36 4.64
C PHE A 134 -0.94 -11.39 3.56
N MET A 135 -1.43 -12.56 3.95
CA MET A 135 -1.87 -13.60 3.03
C MET A 135 -3.05 -13.15 2.16
N GLU A 136 -3.96 -12.36 2.74
CA GLU A 136 -5.03 -11.69 1.99
C GLU A 136 -4.47 -10.74 0.92
N VAL A 137 -3.42 -9.97 1.23
CA VAL A 137 -2.76 -9.10 0.23
C VAL A 137 -2.15 -9.93 -0.90
N VAL A 138 -1.42 -11.01 -0.58
CA VAL A 138 -0.85 -11.92 -1.59
C VAL A 138 -1.96 -12.50 -2.48
N GLY A 139 -3.08 -12.92 -1.88
CA GLY A 139 -4.25 -13.44 -2.62
C GLY A 139 -4.90 -12.43 -3.56
N ASN A 140 -4.69 -11.13 -3.32
CA ASN A 140 -5.19 -10.05 -4.17
C ASN A 140 -4.24 -9.66 -5.30
N THR A 141 -3.02 -10.21 -5.35
CA THR A 141 -2.04 -9.98 -6.43
C THR A 141 -2.13 -11.09 -7.48
N ALA A 142 -2.27 -10.72 -8.76
CA ALA A 142 -2.44 -11.70 -9.85
C ALA A 142 -1.15 -12.01 -10.63
N CYS A 143 -0.18 -11.09 -10.63
CA CYS A 143 1.03 -11.14 -11.47
C CYS A 143 2.33 -11.13 -10.64
N LEU A 144 2.29 -11.62 -9.40
CA LEU A 144 3.41 -11.54 -8.48
C LEU A 144 4.60 -12.37 -8.98
N LYS A 145 5.75 -11.71 -9.19
CA LYS A 145 7.02 -12.33 -9.64
C LYS A 145 8.07 -12.35 -8.54
N THR A 146 8.10 -11.33 -7.70
CA THR A 146 9.06 -11.21 -6.61
C THR A 146 8.31 -11.04 -5.32
N LEU A 147 8.62 -11.90 -4.36
CA LEU A 147 8.12 -11.76 -3.01
C LEU A 147 9.27 -11.84 -2.01
N THR A 148 9.40 -10.79 -1.21
CA THR A 148 10.33 -10.74 -0.09
C THR A 148 9.53 -10.70 1.20
N ILE A 149 9.89 -11.57 2.14
CA ILE A 149 9.28 -11.65 3.46
C ILE A 149 10.38 -11.60 4.52
N GLU A 150 10.30 -10.70 5.49
CA GLU A 150 11.23 -10.66 6.63
C GLU A 150 10.45 -10.49 7.95
N TYR A 151 10.81 -11.23 9.01
CA TYR A 151 10.26 -11.07 10.37
C TYR A 151 8.73 -11.09 10.45
N ILE A 152 8.06 -12.13 9.92
CA ILE A 152 6.60 -12.31 10.10
C ILE A 152 6.32 -13.30 11.22
N LYS A 153 5.49 -12.90 12.19
CA LYS A 153 5.01 -13.81 13.24
C LYS A 153 3.83 -14.63 12.74
N GLY A 154 3.85 -15.95 12.99
CA GLY A 154 2.71 -16.84 12.74
C GLY A 154 2.52 -17.32 11.29
N VAL A 155 3.48 -17.11 10.39
CA VAL A 155 3.47 -17.78 9.07
C VAL A 155 3.94 -19.21 9.26
N VAL A 156 3.01 -20.17 9.13
CA VAL A 156 3.30 -21.61 9.25
C VAL A 156 3.35 -22.28 7.87
N VAL A 157 2.70 -21.71 6.85
CA VAL A 157 2.65 -22.24 5.48
C VAL A 157 2.54 -21.07 4.51
N LEU A 158 3.41 -21.03 3.49
CA LEU A 158 3.26 -20.12 2.36
C LEU A 158 2.15 -20.67 1.44
N PRO A 159 1.23 -19.83 0.94
CA PRO A 159 0.08 -20.27 0.16
C PRO A 159 0.53 -20.97 -1.12
N ASP A 160 -0.27 -21.91 -1.63
CA ASP A 160 0.03 -22.69 -2.83
C ASP A 160 0.31 -21.83 -4.08
N GLN A 161 -0.06 -20.55 -4.07
CA GLN A 161 0.28 -19.58 -5.11
C GLN A 161 1.79 -19.39 -5.31
N PHE A 162 2.63 -19.79 -4.35
CA PHE A 162 4.08 -19.81 -4.51
C PHE A 162 4.55 -20.91 -5.47
N SER A 163 3.75 -21.95 -5.72
CA SER A 163 4.03 -22.93 -6.78
C SER A 163 3.87 -22.36 -8.20
N ARG A 164 3.22 -21.19 -8.34
CA ARG A 164 3.04 -20.46 -9.61
C ARG A 164 4.10 -19.38 -9.86
N VAL A 165 5.00 -19.16 -8.91
CA VAL A 165 6.15 -18.27 -9.06
C VAL A 165 7.15 -19.05 -9.93
N GLU A 166 6.95 -18.96 -11.25
CA GLU A 166 7.65 -19.77 -12.29
C GLU A 166 9.17 -19.74 -12.15
N GLU A 167 9.82 -20.81 -12.60
CA GLU A 167 11.27 -21.14 -12.50
C GLU A 167 12.29 -20.04 -12.87
N ASP A 168 11.85 -18.87 -13.39
CA ASP A 168 12.68 -17.68 -13.68
C ASP A 168 12.58 -16.56 -12.61
N SER A 169 11.82 -16.76 -11.55
CA SER A 169 11.64 -15.78 -10.47
C SER A 169 12.55 -16.09 -9.29
N THR A 170 13.42 -15.13 -8.95
CA THR A 170 14.23 -15.16 -7.73
C THR A 170 13.30 -15.05 -6.53
N THR A 171 12.82 -16.21 -6.06
CA THR A 171 12.07 -16.30 -4.81
C THR A 171 13.09 -16.31 -3.67
N ASP A 172 13.64 -15.14 -3.35
CA ASP A 172 14.38 -14.96 -2.09
C ASP A 172 13.36 -14.96 -0.93
N VAL A 173 12.81 -16.15 -0.63
CA VAL A 173 12.12 -16.37 0.64
C VAL A 173 13.20 -16.47 1.72
N ASN A 174 13.75 -15.33 2.13
CA ASN A 174 14.53 -15.26 3.35
C ASN A 174 13.56 -15.35 4.54
N VAL A 175 13.06 -16.56 4.82
CA VAL A 175 12.43 -16.85 6.12
C VAL A 175 13.54 -16.80 7.17
N CYS A 176 13.89 -15.58 7.57
CA CYS A 176 14.80 -15.37 8.68
C CYS A 176 14.06 -15.79 9.96
N HIS A 177 14.30 -17.02 10.40
CA HIS A 177 13.95 -17.44 11.76
C HIS A 177 14.83 -16.65 12.73
N SER A 178 14.19 -15.94 13.66
CA SER A 178 14.84 -15.40 14.86
C SER A 178 15.11 -16.51 15.87
#